data_AF-A0A0S9KEN9-F1
#
_entry.id   AF-A0A0S9KEN9-F1
#
_cell.length_a   1.000
_cell.length_b   1.000
_cell.length_c   1.000
_cell.angle_alpha   90.00
_cell.angle_beta   90.00
_cell.angle_gamma   90.00
#
_symmetry.space_group_name_H-M   'P 1'
#
loop_
_entity.id
_entity.type
_entity.pdbx_description
1 polymer ?
#
loop_
_entity_poly.entity_id
_entity_poly.type
_entity_poly.pdbx_seq_one_letter_code
_entity_poly.pdbx_strand_id
1 'polypeptide(L)'
;MFVQKLLAEADTSILTGAGTTLSLRDFAEGAPVSTLIPLDVFDLQNALDSRLSPPESGGVRLVRVQNPMATLDEYEIHAPTDGRPMLVDISHGAGQLHVASGYAVVLIRSGQPVDVVALDGTDVTVVVGRGNASRVSAAGHCSVTVFAEPGSRGILDVRDRDASVELHGDTSRFRIANSFDWDF
;
A
#
# COMPACT_ATOMS: atom_id res chain seq x y z
N MET A 1 -7.61 20.65 14.81
CA MET A 1 -8.98 20.48 15.35
C MET A 1 -9.47 19.15 14.78
N PHE A 2 -9.52 18.11 15.61
CA PHE A 2 -9.80 16.75 15.16
C PHE A 2 -11.23 16.64 14.66
N VAL A 3 -11.38 16.25 13.40
CA VAL A 3 -12.58 15.56 12.94
C VAL A 3 -12.15 14.13 12.66
N GLN A 4 -11.93 13.35 13.74
CA GLN A 4 -12.17 11.91 13.67
C GLN A 4 -13.66 11.77 13.35
N LYS A 5 -14.02 11.80 12.07
CA LYS A 5 -15.32 11.31 11.65
C LYS A 5 -15.21 9.80 11.78
N LEU A 6 -15.42 9.30 13.00
CA LEU A 6 -15.76 7.93 13.29
C LEU A 6 -17.08 7.68 12.56
N LEU A 7 -17.01 7.46 11.24
CA LEU A 7 -18.17 7.10 10.46
C LEU A 7 -18.59 5.72 10.96
N ALA A 8 -19.73 5.72 11.63
CA ALA A 8 -20.49 4.54 12.00
C ALA A 8 -20.48 3.56 10.81
N GLU A 9 -20.07 2.32 11.07
CA GLU A 9 -19.97 1.23 10.09
C GLU A 9 -19.21 1.60 8.81
N ALA A 10 -17.98 2.10 8.96
CA ALA A 10 -17.07 2.34 7.85
C ALA A 10 -16.77 1.04 7.10
N ASP A 11 -17.55 0.79 6.05
CA ASP A 11 -17.13 0.20 4.78
C ASP A 11 -16.05 -0.88 4.96
N THR A 12 -16.46 -1.98 5.61
CA THR A 12 -15.59 -3.09 6.02
C THR A 12 -15.13 -3.94 4.85
N SER A 13 -15.13 -3.38 3.64
CA SER A 13 -14.68 -4.09 2.47
C SER A 13 -13.86 -3.22 1.53
N ILE A 14 -12.92 -3.85 0.85
CA ILE A 14 -12.19 -3.27 -0.27
C ILE A 14 -12.68 -3.94 -1.54
N LEU A 15 -13.19 -3.16 -2.48
CA LEU A 15 -13.40 -3.62 -3.85
C LEU A 15 -12.06 -3.99 -4.46
N THR A 16 -11.88 -5.27 -4.73
CA THR A 16 -10.89 -5.72 -5.70
C THR A 16 -11.43 -5.38 -7.08
N GLY A 17 -10.59 -4.95 -8.01
CA GLY A 17 -11.00 -4.70 -9.39
C GLY A 17 -11.29 -5.99 -10.19
N ALA A 18 -11.37 -7.16 -9.54
CA ALA A 18 -12.07 -8.34 -10.06
C ALA A 18 -13.59 -8.32 -9.82
N GLY A 19 -14.12 -7.27 -9.17
CA GLY A 19 -15.54 -7.20 -8.79
C GLY A 19 -15.87 -8.03 -7.55
N THR A 20 -14.85 -8.45 -6.79
CA THR A 20 -15.02 -9.07 -5.47
C THR A 20 -14.72 -8.05 -4.39
N THR A 21 -15.30 -8.23 -3.20
CA THR A 21 -15.04 -7.40 -2.04
C THR A 21 -14.24 -8.20 -1.02
N LEU A 22 -13.08 -7.71 -0.62
CA LEU A 22 -12.31 -8.26 0.50
C LEU A 22 -12.88 -7.70 1.80
N SER A 23 -13.36 -8.56 2.69
CA SER A 23 -13.78 -8.16 4.03
C SER A 23 -12.56 -7.80 4.87
N LEU A 24 -12.49 -6.56 5.32
CA LEU A 24 -11.47 -6.05 6.24
C LEU A 24 -11.59 -6.68 7.63
N ARG A 25 -12.77 -7.18 7.99
CA ARG A 25 -12.95 -7.92 9.25
C ARG A 25 -12.21 -9.26 9.23
N ASP A 26 -12.09 -9.87 8.05
CA ASP A 26 -11.40 -11.13 7.89
C ASP A 26 -9.88 -10.92 8.09
N PHE A 27 -9.34 -9.81 7.58
CA PHE A 27 -7.96 -9.39 7.84
C PHE A 27 -7.72 -8.95 9.29
N ALA A 28 -8.73 -8.41 9.96
CA ALA A 28 -8.61 -7.95 11.32
C ALA A 28 -8.77 -9.07 12.36
N GLU A 29 -9.18 -10.29 11.97
CA GLU A 29 -9.41 -11.43 12.88
C GLU A 29 -10.26 -11.08 14.12
N GLY A 30 -11.25 -10.20 13.94
CA GLY A 30 -12.10 -9.70 15.03
C GLY A 30 -11.53 -8.50 15.82
N ALA A 31 -10.34 -8.02 15.47
CA ALA A 31 -9.79 -6.75 15.94
C ALA A 31 -10.55 -5.56 15.31
N PRO A 32 -10.51 -4.36 15.94
CA PRO A 32 -11.16 -3.20 15.38
C PRO A 32 -10.53 -2.77 14.05
N VAL A 33 -11.33 -2.21 13.15
CA VAL A 33 -10.83 -1.58 11.91
C VAL A 33 -10.98 -0.08 12.05
N SER A 34 -9.89 0.67 11.94
CA SER A 34 -9.94 2.14 11.90
C SER A 34 -9.78 2.61 10.45
N THR A 35 -10.75 3.37 9.94
CA THR A 35 -10.67 3.97 8.61
C THR A 35 -10.38 5.45 8.73
N LEU A 36 -9.33 5.91 8.04
CA LEU A 36 -8.93 7.31 7.93
C LEU A 36 -9.06 7.74 6.47
N ILE A 37 -9.71 8.88 6.23
CA ILE A 37 -9.83 9.50 4.91
C ILE A 37 -9.19 10.89 5.02
N PRO A 38 -7.90 11.02 4.66
CA PRO A 38 -7.20 12.30 4.70
C PRO A 38 -7.85 13.33 3.77
N LEU A 39 -8.08 14.54 4.29
CA LEU A 39 -8.65 15.63 3.49
C LEU A 39 -7.58 16.50 2.86
N ASP A 40 -6.38 16.53 3.44
CA ASP A 40 -5.22 17.25 2.93
C ASP A 40 -3.92 16.49 3.22
N VAL A 41 -2.80 17.09 2.84
CA VAL A 41 -1.44 16.55 3.03
C VAL A 41 -1.11 16.35 4.51
N PHE A 42 -1.53 17.25 5.38
CA PHE A 42 -1.23 17.17 6.81
C PHE A 42 -2.03 16.03 7.47
N ASP A 43 -3.30 15.90 7.12
CA ASP A 43 -4.12 14.75 7.51
C ASP A 43 -3.54 13.43 7.00
N LEU A 44 -2.96 13.44 5.79
CA LEU A 44 -2.36 12.24 5.20
C LEU A 44 -1.12 11.82 5.98
N GLN A 45 -0.22 12.76 6.27
CA GLN A 45 0.97 12.50 7.10
C GLN A 45 0.57 11.92 8.46
N ASN A 46 -0.40 12.53 9.14
CA ASN A 46 -0.86 12.04 10.44
C ASN A 46 -1.54 10.66 10.35
N ALA A 47 -2.28 10.39 9.27
CA ALA A 47 -2.94 9.11 9.06
C ALA A 47 -1.94 7.99 8.73
N LEU A 48 -0.87 8.33 8.02
CA LEU A 48 0.18 7.39 7.63
C LEU A 48 1.18 7.10 8.75
N ASP A 49 1.37 8.05 9.68
CA ASP A 49 2.18 7.81 10.86
C ASP A 49 1.40 6.93 11.86
N SER A 50 1.77 5.65 11.92
CA SER A 50 1.13 4.70 12.84
C SER A 50 1.37 5.06 14.31
N ARG A 51 2.46 5.78 14.62
CA ARG A 51 2.88 6.16 15.98
C ARG A 51 2.00 7.23 16.59
N LEU A 52 1.41 8.10 15.78
CA LEU A 52 0.63 9.23 16.26
C LEU A 52 -0.79 8.85 16.73
N SER A 53 -1.35 7.74 16.24
CA SER A 53 -2.74 7.33 16.57
C SER A 53 -3.00 5.84 16.30
N PRO A 54 -2.29 4.90 16.96
CA PRO A 54 -2.49 3.47 16.72
C PRO A 54 -3.96 3.07 16.97
N PRO A 55 -4.52 2.13 16.19
CA PRO A 55 -5.86 1.63 16.46
C PRO A 55 -5.91 1.06 17.88
N GLU A 56 -6.90 1.49 18.66
CA GLU A 56 -7.10 1.00 20.04
C GLU A 56 -7.21 -0.53 19.99
N SER A 57 -6.45 -1.23 20.83
CA SER A 57 -6.42 -2.70 20.88
C SER A 57 -5.80 -3.43 19.68
N GLY A 58 -4.92 -2.78 18.92
CA GLY A 58 -4.20 -3.49 17.85
C GLY A 58 -5.10 -3.88 16.67
N GLY A 59 -5.97 -2.95 16.30
CA GLY A 59 -6.78 -3.08 15.10
C GLY A 59 -5.98 -3.03 13.79
N VAL A 60 -6.67 -3.27 12.69
CA VAL A 60 -6.18 -2.97 11.34
C VAL A 60 -6.48 -1.51 11.02
N ARG A 61 -5.50 -0.80 10.48
CA ARG A 61 -5.70 0.57 9.98
C ARG A 61 -5.91 0.54 8.47
N LEU A 62 -6.96 1.21 8.01
CA LEU A 62 -7.19 1.53 6.61
C LEU A 62 -7.04 3.04 6.40
N VAL A 63 -6.12 3.44 5.52
CA VAL A 63 -5.97 4.82 5.08
C VAL A 63 -6.43 4.91 3.62
N ARG A 64 -7.50 5.65 3.35
CA ARG A 64 -8.04 5.86 2.00
C ARG A 64 -7.61 7.22 1.47
N VAL A 65 -6.64 7.24 0.56
CA VAL A 65 -6.19 8.43 -0.17
C VAL A 65 -7.17 8.70 -1.32
N GLN A 66 -8.16 9.53 -1.04
CA GLN A 66 -9.23 9.87 -1.99
C GLN A 66 -9.11 11.26 -2.60
N ASN A 67 -8.33 12.17 -1.98
CA ASN A 67 -8.22 13.54 -2.47
C ASN A 67 -7.04 13.67 -3.48
N PRO A 68 -7.30 14.08 -4.74
CA PRO A 68 -6.26 14.29 -5.75
C PRO A 68 -5.28 15.43 -5.43
N MET A 69 -5.58 16.32 -4.47
CA MET A 69 -4.64 17.35 -3.99
C MET A 69 -3.55 16.81 -3.07
N ALA A 70 -3.65 15.55 -2.64
CA ALA A 70 -2.54 14.83 -2.04
C ALA A 70 -1.68 14.25 -3.17
N THR A 71 -0.82 15.06 -3.79
CA THR A 71 0.35 14.48 -4.47
C THR A 71 1.13 13.71 -3.42
N LEU A 72 1.42 12.44 -3.71
CA LEU A 72 2.35 11.63 -2.94
C LEU A 72 3.76 12.13 -3.24
N ASP A 73 4.09 13.36 -2.84
CA ASP A 73 5.42 13.95 -2.99
C ASP A 73 6.39 13.29 -1.99
N GLU A 74 6.58 11.98 -2.18
CA GLU A 74 7.39 11.07 -1.38
C GLU A 74 6.91 10.97 0.09
N TYR A 75 6.02 10.01 0.36
CA TYR A 75 5.60 9.71 1.72
C TYR A 75 6.23 8.43 2.25
N GLU A 76 6.76 8.51 3.45
CA GLU A 76 7.20 7.35 4.21
C GLU A 76 6.10 6.90 5.17
N ILE A 77 5.88 5.59 5.26
CA ILE A 77 4.93 4.96 6.16
C ILE A 77 5.62 3.93 7.05
N HIS A 78 5.18 3.86 8.30
CA HIS A 78 5.61 2.86 9.26
C HIS A 78 4.45 1.97 9.62
N ALA A 79 4.32 0.83 8.94
CA ALA A 79 3.27 -0.12 9.25
C ALA A 79 3.57 -0.88 10.57
N PRO A 80 2.55 -1.49 11.21
CA PRO A 80 2.74 -2.32 12.39
C PRO A 80 3.74 -3.46 12.15
N THR A 81 4.59 -3.73 13.14
CA THR A 81 5.58 -4.82 13.11
C THR A 81 5.09 -6.08 13.83
N ASP A 82 3.82 -6.09 14.26
CA ASP A 82 3.19 -7.19 15.00
C ASP A 82 2.49 -8.21 14.08
N GLY A 83 2.78 -8.17 12.78
CA GLY A 83 2.23 -9.07 11.77
C GLY A 83 0.89 -8.63 11.20
N ARG A 84 0.28 -7.56 11.71
CA ARG A 84 -0.98 -7.03 11.16
C ARG A 84 -0.72 -6.03 10.04
N PRO A 85 -1.56 -6.02 8.99
CA PRO A 85 -1.37 -5.09 7.90
C PRO A 85 -1.81 -3.68 8.27
N MET A 86 -1.05 -2.70 7.79
CA MET A 86 -1.60 -1.39 7.45
C MET A 86 -2.11 -1.42 6.02
N LEU A 87 -3.38 -1.07 5.82
CA LEU A 87 -4.01 -1.01 4.51
C LEU A 87 -3.97 0.43 4.00
N VAL A 88 -3.42 0.63 2.80
CA VAL A 88 -3.35 1.94 2.14
C VAL A 88 -4.05 1.83 0.80
N ASP A 89 -5.14 2.56 0.64
CA ASP A 89 -5.99 2.54 -0.54
C ASP A 89 -5.88 3.86 -1.30
N ILE A 90 -5.18 3.84 -2.43
CA ILE A 90 -4.84 5.01 -3.22
C ILE A 90 -5.76 5.07 -4.42
N SER A 91 -6.90 5.75 -4.27
CA SER A 91 -7.89 5.92 -5.34
C SER A 91 -7.62 7.12 -6.25
N HIS A 92 -6.90 8.11 -5.74
CA HIS A 92 -6.48 9.31 -6.47
C HIS A 92 -5.06 9.71 -6.06
N GLY A 93 -4.39 10.50 -6.90
CA GLY A 93 -3.04 11.00 -6.65
C GLY A 93 -1.97 10.23 -7.42
N ALA A 94 -0.77 10.82 -7.48
CA ALA A 94 0.41 10.26 -8.10
C ALA A 94 1.59 10.45 -7.16
N GLY A 95 2.65 9.68 -7.34
CA GLY A 95 3.92 9.87 -6.63
C GLY A 95 4.37 8.63 -5.89
N GLN A 96 5.13 8.81 -4.81
CA GLN A 96 5.91 7.75 -4.20
C GLN A 96 5.49 7.46 -2.75
N LEU A 97 5.35 6.18 -2.41
CA LEU A 97 5.06 5.66 -1.09
C LEU A 97 6.17 4.71 -0.65
N HIS A 98 6.93 5.09 0.38
CA HIS A 98 7.97 4.28 0.98
C HIS A 98 7.39 3.55 2.19
N VAL A 99 7.50 2.22 2.21
CA VAL A 99 7.18 1.41 3.37
C VAL A 99 8.47 1.16 4.13
N ALA A 100 8.63 1.82 5.27
CA ALA A 100 9.87 1.83 6.04
C ALA A 100 9.90 0.82 7.20
N SER A 101 8.75 0.26 7.59
CA SER A 101 8.70 -0.81 8.59
C SER A 101 7.41 -1.61 8.50
N GLY A 102 7.46 -2.86 8.96
CA GLY A 102 6.28 -3.67 9.25
C GLY A 102 5.60 -4.26 8.01
N TYR A 103 4.33 -4.63 8.16
CA TYR A 103 3.53 -5.23 7.10
C TYR A 103 2.51 -4.24 6.52
N ALA A 104 2.60 -3.96 5.22
CA ALA A 104 1.65 -3.08 4.52
C ALA A 104 0.97 -3.78 3.34
N VAL A 105 -0.30 -3.44 3.11
CA VAL A 105 -1.02 -3.78 1.88
C VAL A 105 -1.43 -2.49 1.18
N VAL A 106 -0.89 -2.26 -0.01
CA VAL A 106 -1.12 -1.05 -0.80
C VAL A 106 -1.99 -1.39 -1.99
N LEU A 107 -3.14 -0.70 -2.12
CA LEU A 107 -4.05 -0.85 -3.24
C LEU A 107 -3.97 0.39 -4.13
N ILE A 108 -3.58 0.18 -5.39
CA ILE A 108 -3.38 1.24 -6.37
C ILE A 108 -4.57 1.26 -7.32
N ARG A 109 -5.50 2.17 -7.04
CA ARG A 109 -6.71 2.39 -7.85
C ARG A 109 -6.68 3.72 -8.60
N SER A 110 -5.66 4.54 -8.36
CA SER A 110 -5.42 5.78 -9.08
C SER A 110 -5.18 5.55 -10.57
N GLY A 111 -5.80 6.40 -11.40
CA GLY A 111 -5.51 6.46 -12.83
C GLY A 111 -4.15 7.09 -13.16
N GLN A 112 -3.45 7.63 -12.17
CA GLN A 112 -2.08 8.12 -12.30
C GLN A 112 -1.08 7.09 -11.76
N PRO A 113 0.17 7.06 -12.26
CA PRO A 113 1.19 6.16 -11.75
C PRO A 113 1.50 6.41 -10.26
N VAL A 114 1.63 5.32 -9.52
CA VAL A 114 2.07 5.33 -8.11
C VAL A 114 3.28 4.42 -7.98
N ASP A 115 4.31 4.94 -7.33
CA ASP A 115 5.55 4.24 -7.04
C ASP A 115 5.51 3.75 -5.59
N VAL A 116 5.64 2.45 -5.39
CA VAL A 116 5.76 1.85 -4.05
C VAL A 116 7.19 1.40 -3.85
N VAL A 117 7.81 1.80 -2.75
CA VAL A 117 9.18 1.43 -2.39
C VAL A 117 9.15 0.68 -1.06
N ALA A 118 9.45 -0.62 -1.09
CA ALA A 118 9.67 -1.41 0.11
C ALA A 118 11.12 -1.27 0.55
N LEU A 119 11.32 -0.82 1.80
CA LEU A 119 12.64 -0.68 2.41
C LEU A 119 13.00 -1.92 3.24
N ASP A 120 14.22 -1.94 3.75
CA ASP A 120 14.78 -3.05 4.53
C ASP A 120 13.86 -3.49 5.69
N GLY A 121 13.70 -4.80 5.87
CA GLY A 121 12.91 -5.37 6.96
C GLY A 121 11.38 -5.18 6.84
N THR A 122 10.87 -4.93 5.63
CA THR A 122 9.43 -4.79 5.37
C THR A 122 8.82 -5.97 4.63
N ASP A 123 7.53 -6.19 4.87
CA ASP A 123 6.68 -7.05 4.06
C ASP A 123 5.60 -6.18 3.40
N VAL A 124 5.50 -6.23 2.07
CA VAL A 124 4.61 -5.35 1.31
C VAL A 124 3.83 -6.14 0.29
N THR A 125 2.51 -6.11 0.40
CA THR A 125 1.63 -6.57 -0.69
C THR A 125 1.14 -5.37 -1.49
N VAL A 126 1.33 -5.38 -2.80
CA VAL A 126 0.85 -4.33 -3.72
C VAL A 126 -0.21 -4.91 -4.65
N VAL A 127 -1.40 -4.33 -4.64
CA VAL A 127 -2.47 -4.67 -5.59
C VAL A 127 -2.57 -3.55 -6.62
N VAL A 128 -2.18 -3.83 -7.86
CA VAL A 128 -2.29 -2.87 -8.97
C VAL A 128 -3.63 -3.07 -9.66
N GLY A 129 -4.51 -2.09 -9.47
CA GLY A 129 -5.89 -2.14 -9.97
C GLY A 129 -5.99 -2.21 -11.50
N ARG A 130 -7.12 -2.73 -11.98
CA ARG A 130 -7.42 -2.89 -13.41
C ARG A 130 -7.11 -1.63 -14.22
N GLY A 131 -6.25 -1.79 -15.22
CA GLY A 131 -5.86 -0.70 -16.14
C GLY A 131 -4.91 0.35 -15.56
N ASN A 132 -4.53 0.24 -14.28
CA ASN A 132 -3.64 1.20 -13.61
C ASN A 132 -2.17 0.87 -13.83
N ALA A 133 -1.32 1.84 -13.48
CA ALA A 133 0.12 1.74 -13.63
C ALA A 133 0.82 1.91 -12.28
N SER A 134 1.89 1.15 -12.06
CA SER A 134 2.72 1.31 -10.87
C SER A 134 4.19 0.95 -11.13
N ARG A 135 5.09 1.61 -10.42
CA ARG A 135 6.44 1.07 -10.18
C ARG A 135 6.47 0.48 -8.77
N VAL A 136 7.03 -0.71 -8.63
CA VAL A 136 7.24 -1.35 -7.32
C VAL A 136 8.72 -1.61 -7.18
N SER A 137 9.34 -1.02 -6.16
CA SER A 137 10.77 -1.16 -5.88
C SER A 137 10.97 -1.90 -4.56
N ALA A 138 11.91 -2.83 -4.52
CA ALA A 138 12.24 -3.62 -3.34
C ALA A 138 13.74 -3.50 -3.04
N ALA A 139 14.07 -3.06 -1.82
CA ALA A 139 15.43 -2.84 -1.34
C ALA A 139 15.65 -3.44 0.06
N GLY A 140 16.86 -3.91 0.34
CA GLY A 140 17.25 -4.63 1.55
C GLY A 140 16.60 -6.01 1.70
N HIS A 141 16.53 -6.51 2.93
CA HIS A 141 15.86 -7.73 3.33
C HIS A 141 14.34 -7.52 3.41
N CYS A 142 13.69 -7.35 2.26
CA CYS A 142 12.25 -7.19 2.17
C CYS A 142 11.58 -8.28 1.31
N SER A 143 10.28 -8.45 1.56
CA SER A 143 9.40 -9.29 0.75
C SER A 143 8.33 -8.42 0.13
N VAL A 144 8.18 -8.50 -1.18
CA VAL A 144 7.12 -7.78 -1.90
C VAL A 144 6.30 -8.75 -2.73
N THR A 145 4.99 -8.79 -2.50
CA THR A 145 4.06 -9.55 -3.34
C THR A 145 3.21 -8.60 -4.15
N VAL A 146 3.25 -8.72 -5.48
CA VAL A 146 2.47 -7.88 -6.40
C VAL A 146 1.34 -8.68 -7.03
N PHE A 147 0.11 -8.20 -6.91
CA PHE A 147 -1.06 -8.71 -7.62
C PHE A 147 -1.47 -7.74 -8.72
N ALA A 148 -1.27 -8.16 -9.97
CA ALA A 148 -1.61 -7.41 -11.16
C ALA A 148 -3.02 -7.77 -11.64
N GLU A 149 -3.96 -6.82 -11.60
CA GLU A 149 -5.29 -7.03 -12.17
C GLU A 149 -5.29 -6.86 -13.70
N PRO A 150 -6.32 -7.35 -14.42
CA PRO A 150 -6.34 -7.30 -15.88
C PRO A 150 -6.01 -5.93 -16.47
N GLY A 151 -5.12 -5.91 -17.45
CA GLY A 151 -4.70 -4.69 -18.16
C GLY A 151 -3.85 -3.73 -17.34
N SER A 152 -3.54 -4.04 -16.08
CA SER A 152 -2.54 -3.30 -15.30
C SER A 152 -1.16 -3.39 -15.94
N ARG A 153 -0.27 -2.46 -15.59
CA ARG A 153 1.09 -2.39 -16.12
C ARG A 153 2.03 -1.89 -15.06
N GLY A 154 3.29 -2.27 -15.15
CA GLY A 154 4.25 -1.76 -14.19
C GLY A 154 5.68 -2.15 -14.43
N ILE A 155 6.52 -1.60 -13.56
CA ILE A 155 7.94 -1.91 -13.49
C ILE A 155 8.22 -2.44 -12.09
N LEU A 156 8.86 -3.60 -12.01
CA LEU A 156 9.39 -4.17 -10.77
C LEU A 156 10.90 -3.87 -10.73
N ASP A 157 11.35 -3.18 -9.70
CA ASP A 157 12.73 -2.74 -9.52
C ASP A 157 13.30 -3.43 -8.26
N VAL A 158 14.07 -4.49 -8.47
CA VAL A 158 14.70 -5.24 -7.37
C VAL A 158 16.12 -4.75 -7.23
N ARG A 159 16.47 -4.18 -6.06
CA ARG A 159 17.70 -3.41 -5.84
C ARG A 159 18.75 -4.08 -4.98
N ASP A 160 18.35 -4.95 -4.05
CA ASP A 160 19.27 -5.74 -3.20
C ASP A 160 19.05 -7.26 -3.33
N ARG A 161 20.14 -8.05 -3.30
CA ARG A 161 20.08 -9.51 -3.57
C ARG A 161 19.13 -10.22 -2.60
N ASP A 162 19.00 -9.67 -1.41
CA ASP A 162 18.19 -10.22 -0.34
C ASP A 162 16.73 -9.72 -0.38
N ALA A 163 16.39 -8.86 -1.35
CA ALA A 163 15.01 -8.49 -1.64
C ALA A 163 14.34 -9.58 -2.47
N SER A 164 13.10 -9.89 -2.14
CA SER A 164 12.27 -10.84 -2.89
C SER A 164 11.04 -10.13 -3.44
N VAL A 165 10.73 -10.40 -4.72
CA VAL A 165 9.52 -9.91 -5.36
C VAL A 165 8.80 -11.04 -6.05
N GLU A 166 7.56 -11.29 -5.65
CA GLU A 166 6.64 -12.19 -6.32
C GLU A 166 5.62 -11.40 -7.12
N LEU A 167 5.27 -11.88 -8.32
CA LEU A 167 4.29 -11.25 -9.19
C LEU A 167 3.24 -12.27 -9.62
N HIS A 168 1.97 -11.95 -9.35
CA HIS A 168 0.80 -12.77 -9.59
C HIS A 168 -0.23 -12.01 -10.46
N GLY A 169 -1.12 -12.73 -11.15
CA GLY A 169 -2.22 -12.13 -11.94
C GLY A 169 -1.90 -11.89 -13.42
N ASP A 170 -2.38 -10.78 -14.00
CA ASP A 170 -2.09 -10.39 -15.40
C ASP A 170 -0.71 -9.70 -15.48
N THR A 171 0.32 -10.52 -15.59
CA THR A 171 1.71 -10.08 -15.56
C THR A 171 2.24 -9.64 -16.93
N SER A 172 1.42 -9.73 -17.99
CA SER A 172 1.84 -9.58 -19.39
C SER A 172 2.47 -8.22 -19.73
N ARG A 173 2.16 -7.18 -18.92
CA ARG A 173 2.64 -5.81 -19.08
C ARG A 173 3.53 -5.33 -17.93
N PHE A 174 4.00 -6.26 -17.11
CA PHE A 174 5.02 -5.97 -16.10
C PHE A 174 6.41 -6.25 -16.67
N ARG A 175 7.33 -5.35 -16.36
CA ARG A 175 8.75 -5.49 -16.71
C ARG A 175 9.57 -5.51 -15.43
N ILE A 176 10.54 -6.40 -15.38
CA ILE A 176 11.52 -6.41 -14.31
C ILE A 176 12.70 -5.57 -14.77
N ALA A 177 12.97 -4.47 -14.05
CA ALA A 177 14.18 -3.70 -14.13
C ALA A 177 15.11 -4.23 -13.03
N ASN A 178 16.01 -5.15 -13.38
CA ASN A 178 17.08 -5.54 -12.46
C ASN A 178 18.16 -4.46 -12.52
N SER A 179 18.47 -3.82 -11.39
CA SER A 179 19.57 -2.86 -11.30
C SER A 179 20.88 -3.46 -10.77
N PHE A 180 20.99 -4.80 -10.70
CA PHE A 180 22.22 -5.45 -10.27
C PHE A 180 23.20 -5.63 -11.42
N ASP A 181 24.40 -5.06 -11.24
CA ASP A 181 25.60 -5.59 -11.86
C ASP A 181 25.94 -6.92 -11.17
N TRP A 182 25.83 -8.01 -11.92
CA TRP A 182 26.39 -9.29 -11.51
C TRP A 182 27.90 -9.24 -11.76
N ASP A 183 28.66 -8.79 -10.76
CA ASP A 183 30.09 -9.07 -10.73
C ASP A 183 30.25 -10.59 -10.48
N PHE A 184 30.57 -11.32 -11.56
CA PHE A 184 30.95 -12.74 -11.57
C PHE A 184 32.44 -12.92 -11.26
#